data_AF-A0A7S2D4E9-F1
#
_entry.id   AF-A0A7S2D4E9-F1
#
_cell.length_a   1.000
_cell.length_b   1.000
_cell.length_c   1.000
_cell.angle_alpha   90.00
_cell.angle_beta   90.00
_cell.angle_gamma   90.00
#
_symmetry.space_group_name_H-M   'P 1'
#
loop_
_entity.id
_entity.type
_entity.pdbx_description
1 polymer ?
#
loop_
_entity_poly.entity_id
_entity_poly.type
_entity_poly.pdbx_seq_one_letter_code
_entity_poly.pdbx_strand_id
1 'polypeptide(L)'
;WLEAGDPLGCHSREDLPAAVGLLRRAMLSSSDSSPHSRSPVSRGSSLPPRRGGKDELAVLALIKKQKKSMPDVLAELEQYKKKTSCWAWWAFPTEMPGNCEPGEPTYVTLRTADRLFEPDAAADDWKAVLEMICELVEAKGMKVLPSIDHGRVHYFIKFWRDMPVAPEWMEKVVRRLAKFDWPKY
;
A
#
# COMPACT_ATOMS: atom_id res chain seq x y z
N TRP A 1 49.78 -17.23 35.20
CA TRP A 1 50.14 -16.11 34.32
C TRP A 1 49.04 -15.06 34.45
N LEU A 2 49.49 -13.83 34.65
CA LEU A 2 48.76 -12.69 35.19
C LEU A 2 47.64 -12.13 34.30
N GLU A 3 46.79 -11.34 34.99
CA GLU A 3 45.66 -10.51 34.58
C GLU A 3 45.92 -9.48 33.46
N ALA A 4 44.81 -9.00 32.88
CA ALA A 4 44.48 -7.64 32.38
C ALA A 4 43.72 -7.73 31.05
N GLY A 5 42.61 -7.06 30.77
CA GLY A 5 41.79 -6.08 31.48
C GLY A 5 40.69 -5.57 30.54
N ASP A 6 39.49 -5.30 31.08
CA ASP A 6 38.54 -4.28 30.57
C ASP A 6 38.97 -2.90 31.14
N PRO A 7 38.58 -1.70 30.63
CA PRO A 7 37.19 -1.35 30.24
C PRO A 7 36.96 -0.21 29.21
N LEU A 8 35.68 -0.06 28.84
CA LEU A 8 34.86 1.12 28.48
C LEU A 8 35.49 2.53 28.31
N GLY A 9 35.03 3.24 27.26
CA GLY A 9 34.90 4.71 27.16
C GLY A 9 34.15 5.07 25.87
N CYS A 10 32.92 5.59 25.84
CA CYS A 10 32.37 6.88 26.31
C CYS A 10 33.00 8.11 25.63
N HIS A 11 32.26 8.75 24.71
CA HIS A 11 32.21 10.21 24.45
C HIS A 11 31.02 10.51 23.49
N SER A 12 29.94 11.13 23.98
CA SER A 12 29.57 12.57 23.84
C SER A 12 28.94 12.88 22.48
N ARG A 13 27.60 13.05 22.36
CA ARG A 13 26.82 14.30 22.54
C ARG A 13 27.46 15.53 21.88
N GLU A 14 26.82 16.04 20.80
CA GLU A 14 26.57 17.46 20.45
C GLU A 14 25.37 17.44 19.46
N ASP A 15 24.17 17.91 19.83
CA ASP A 15 23.65 19.28 19.91
C ASP A 15 23.34 19.97 18.56
N LEU A 16 22.08 20.41 18.46
CA LEU A 16 21.40 21.12 17.36
C LEU A 16 22.00 22.53 17.11
N PRO A 17 21.59 23.23 16.03
CA PRO A 17 20.51 24.20 16.25
C PRO A 17 19.44 24.29 15.15
N ALA A 18 18.27 24.70 15.61
CA ALA A 18 17.13 25.17 14.83
C ALA A 18 17.29 26.65 14.40
N ALA A 19 16.27 27.12 13.65
CA ALA A 19 15.98 28.49 13.21
C ALA A 19 16.51 28.82 11.79
N VAL A 20 15.88 29.64 10.94
CA VAL A 20 14.98 30.79 11.11
C VAL A 20 14.13 30.90 9.82
N GLY A 21 12.86 31.34 9.92
CA GLY A 21 12.06 31.70 8.75
C GLY A 21 10.74 32.38 9.11
N LEU A 22 10.81 33.57 9.71
CA LEU A 22 9.70 34.46 10.02
C LEU A 22 9.10 35.10 8.74
N LEU A 23 7.81 35.48 8.86
CA LEU A 23 7.15 36.65 8.25
C LEU A 23 6.75 36.61 6.76
N ARG A 24 5.44 36.60 6.46
CA ARG A 24 4.58 37.80 6.46
C ARG A 24 3.10 37.48 6.19
N ARG A 25 2.27 38.37 6.74
CA ARG A 25 0.82 38.45 6.81
C ARG A 25 0.31 39.45 5.77
N ALA A 26 -0.81 39.16 5.09
CA ALA A 26 -1.79 40.09 4.49
C ALA A 26 -2.85 39.24 3.76
N MET A 27 -4.12 39.61 3.55
CA MET A 27 -5.09 40.53 4.14
C MET A 27 -6.45 40.08 3.57
N LEU A 28 -7.53 40.50 4.24
CA LEU A 28 -8.95 40.20 4.00
C LEU A 28 -9.57 41.02 2.85
N SER A 29 -10.82 40.65 2.53
CA SER A 29 -11.89 41.39 1.78
C SER A 29 -11.87 41.27 0.26
N SER A 30 -12.99 41.08 -0.46
CA SER A 30 -14.42 41.00 -0.11
C SER A 30 -15.22 40.41 -1.30
N SER A 31 -16.45 39.95 -1.01
CA SER A 31 -17.69 39.81 -1.83
C SER A 31 -17.69 40.45 -3.24
N ASP A 32 -18.33 39.93 -4.29
CA ASP A 32 -19.74 39.52 -4.50
C ASP A 32 -19.74 38.97 -5.97
N SER A 33 -20.44 37.92 -6.41
CA SER A 33 -21.86 37.89 -6.75
C SER A 33 -22.21 36.54 -7.41
N SER A 34 -23.29 35.91 -6.96
CA SER A 34 -24.10 34.92 -7.71
C SER A 34 -25.32 35.67 -8.33
N PRO A 35 -26.25 35.07 -9.11
CA PRO A 35 -26.35 33.69 -9.61
C PRO A 35 -26.74 33.61 -11.12
N HIS A 36 -26.53 32.47 -11.80
CA HIS A 36 -27.48 32.00 -12.80
C HIS A 36 -27.55 30.47 -12.84
N SER A 37 -28.70 30.00 -12.37
CA SER A 37 -29.17 28.63 -12.36
C SER A 37 -29.39 28.09 -13.77
N ARG A 38 -28.80 26.92 -14.07
CA ARG A 38 -29.29 26.00 -15.11
C ARG A 38 -29.14 24.58 -14.59
N SER A 39 -30.25 24.00 -14.16
CA SER A 39 -30.38 22.59 -13.80
C SER A 39 -30.25 21.70 -15.04
N PRO A 40 -29.38 20.69 -15.05
CA PRO A 40 -29.47 19.58 -15.97
C PRO A 40 -30.18 18.40 -15.28
N VAL A 41 -31.39 18.15 -15.77
CA VAL A 41 -32.09 16.86 -15.89
C VAL A 41 -31.42 15.67 -15.17
N SER A 42 -31.94 15.33 -14.00
CA SER A 42 -31.66 14.05 -13.33
C SER A 42 -32.19 12.89 -14.16
N ARG A 43 -31.36 12.36 -15.07
CA ARG A 43 -31.53 11.00 -15.57
C ARG A 43 -31.24 10.07 -14.40
N GLY A 44 -32.27 9.39 -13.92
CA GLY A 44 -32.14 8.31 -12.95
C GLY A 44 -31.26 7.20 -13.52
N SER A 45 -29.95 7.31 -13.30
CA SER A 45 -29.08 6.14 -13.26
C SER A 45 -29.41 5.42 -11.96
N SER A 46 -30.38 4.52 -12.04
CA SER A 46 -30.59 3.48 -11.04
C SER A 46 -29.32 2.64 -10.99
N LEU A 47 -28.38 3.06 -10.15
CA LEU A 47 -27.28 2.19 -9.74
C LEU A 47 -27.92 0.91 -9.18
N PRO A 48 -27.46 -0.27 -9.61
CA PRO A 48 -28.00 -1.51 -9.10
C PRO A 48 -27.90 -1.54 -7.57
N PRO A 49 -28.84 -2.22 -6.88
CA PRO A 49 -28.91 -2.26 -5.43
C PRO A 49 -27.55 -2.67 -4.83
N ARG A 50 -27.17 -2.01 -3.72
CA ARG A 50 -25.90 -2.17 -3.01
C ARG A 50 -25.62 -3.65 -2.72
N ARG A 51 -24.82 -4.29 -3.58
CA ARG A 51 -24.07 -5.52 -3.25
C ARG A 51 -22.89 -5.26 -2.30
N GLY A 52 -22.76 -4.03 -1.79
CA GLY A 52 -21.59 -3.58 -1.03
C GLY A 52 -21.38 -4.26 0.32
N GLY A 53 -22.38 -4.94 0.89
CA GLY A 53 -22.20 -5.57 2.21
C GLY A 53 -21.03 -6.57 2.25
N LYS A 54 -20.87 -7.41 1.22
CA LYS A 54 -19.78 -8.39 1.17
C LYS A 54 -18.45 -7.76 0.79
N ASP A 55 -18.45 -6.83 -0.15
CA ASP A 55 -17.24 -6.15 -0.62
C ASP A 55 -16.63 -5.29 0.51
N GLU A 56 -17.47 -4.60 1.30
CA GLU A 56 -17.05 -3.83 2.46
C GLU A 56 -16.47 -4.74 3.56
N LEU A 57 -17.12 -5.88 3.84
CA LEU A 57 -16.57 -6.84 4.81
C LEU A 57 -15.22 -7.41 4.35
N ALA A 58 -15.08 -7.70 3.06
CA ALA A 58 -13.85 -8.24 2.49
C ALA A 58 -12.69 -7.23 2.54
N VAL A 59 -12.94 -5.95 2.22
CA VAL A 59 -11.89 -4.92 2.29
C VAL A 59 -11.53 -4.59 3.75
N LEU A 60 -12.49 -4.60 4.68
CA LEU A 60 -12.20 -4.43 6.10
C LEU A 60 -11.37 -5.59 6.65
N ALA A 61 -11.68 -6.83 6.22
CA ALA A 61 -10.86 -7.99 6.53
C ALA A 61 -9.45 -7.86 5.94
N LEU A 62 -9.33 -7.36 4.71
CA LEU A 62 -8.04 -7.09 4.06
C LEU A 62 -7.21 -6.09 4.86
N ILE A 63 -7.76 -4.94 5.22
CA ILE A 63 -7.07 -3.91 6.02
C ILE A 63 -6.61 -4.52 7.34
N LYS A 64 -7.46 -5.28 8.02
CA LYS A 64 -7.10 -5.96 9.28
C LYS A 64 -5.94 -6.95 9.10
N LYS A 65 -5.93 -7.71 8.00
CA LYS A 65 -4.83 -8.64 7.67
C LYS A 65 -3.54 -7.88 7.34
N GLN A 66 -3.62 -6.81 6.56
CA GLN A 66 -2.45 -5.99 6.22
C GLN A 66 -1.83 -5.38 7.48
N LYS A 67 -2.63 -4.74 8.35
CA LYS A 67 -2.15 -4.21 9.64
C LYS A 67 -1.44 -5.26 10.50
N LYS A 68 -2.00 -6.46 10.52
CA LYS A 68 -1.45 -7.56 11.32
C LYS A 68 -0.16 -8.12 10.74
N SER A 69 -0.08 -8.24 9.42
CA SER A 69 0.93 -9.10 8.77
C SER A 69 2.02 -8.35 8.04
N MET A 70 1.80 -7.12 7.55
CA MET A 70 2.81 -6.40 6.77
C MET A 70 4.14 -6.17 7.52
N PRO A 71 4.16 -5.89 8.84
CA PRO A 71 5.41 -5.81 9.59
C PRO A 71 6.23 -7.12 9.54
N ASP A 72 5.58 -8.27 9.75
CA ASP A 72 6.24 -9.58 9.69
C ASP A 72 6.71 -9.93 8.28
N VAL A 73 5.91 -9.55 7.26
CA VAL A 73 6.27 -9.73 5.85
C VAL A 73 7.51 -8.91 5.49
N LEU A 74 7.58 -7.66 5.95
CA LEU A 74 8.75 -6.82 5.72
C LEU A 74 10.00 -7.45 6.35
N ALA A 75 9.91 -7.89 7.61
CA ALA A 75 11.00 -8.57 8.30
C ALA A 75 11.42 -9.86 7.57
N GLU A 76 10.48 -10.65 7.05
CA GLU A 76 10.75 -11.84 6.24
C GLU A 76 11.54 -11.49 4.97
N LEU A 77 11.09 -10.47 4.23
CA LEU A 77 11.74 -10.03 3.01
C LEU A 77 13.14 -9.47 3.29
N GLU A 78 13.33 -8.77 4.41
CA GLU A 78 14.63 -8.29 4.84
C GLU A 78 15.57 -9.43 5.21
N GLN A 79 15.09 -10.43 5.94
CA GLN A 79 15.91 -11.56 6.41
C GLN A 79 16.25 -12.53 5.27
N TYR A 80 15.25 -13.00 4.54
CA TYR A 80 15.40 -14.08 3.56
C TYR A 80 15.61 -13.58 2.14
N LYS A 81 15.34 -12.30 1.88
CA LYS A 81 15.42 -11.67 0.55
C LYS A 81 14.55 -12.36 -0.51
N LYS A 82 13.48 -13.01 -0.06
CA LYS A 82 12.45 -13.71 -0.86
C LYS A 82 11.26 -14.06 0.04
N LYS A 83 10.12 -14.36 -0.57
CA LYS A 83 8.94 -14.89 0.11
C LYS A 83 9.19 -16.32 0.61
N THR A 84 8.86 -16.58 1.86
CA THR A 84 8.98 -17.89 2.54
C THR A 84 7.69 -18.30 3.26
N SER A 85 6.74 -17.39 3.51
CA SER A 85 5.43 -17.73 4.13
C SER A 85 4.21 -17.31 3.28
N CYS A 86 3.00 -17.40 3.84
CA CYS A 86 1.72 -17.34 3.12
C CYS A 86 0.99 -15.99 3.26
N TRP A 87 1.45 -14.96 2.55
CA TRP A 87 0.91 -13.59 2.66
C TRP A 87 0.59 -12.90 1.32
N ALA A 88 0.81 -13.57 0.18
CA ALA A 88 0.68 -12.94 -1.14
C ALA A 88 -0.72 -12.35 -1.40
N TRP A 89 -1.78 -12.93 -0.85
CA TRP A 89 -3.15 -12.42 -0.98
C TRP A 89 -3.31 -11.00 -0.43
N TRP A 90 -2.63 -10.68 0.66
CA TRP A 90 -2.75 -9.40 1.35
C TRP A 90 -1.78 -8.34 0.81
N ALA A 91 -0.61 -8.77 0.32
CA ALA A 91 0.33 -7.87 -0.35
C ALA A 91 -0.13 -7.53 -1.77
N PHE A 92 -0.73 -8.49 -2.47
CA PHE A 92 -1.23 -8.36 -3.84
C PHE A 92 -2.74 -8.62 -3.90
N PRO A 93 -3.57 -7.77 -3.27
CA PRO A 93 -5.01 -7.92 -3.32
C PRO A 93 -5.51 -7.70 -4.74
N THR A 94 -6.48 -8.53 -5.13
CA THR A 94 -7.17 -8.47 -6.42
C THR A 94 -8.67 -8.48 -6.17
N GLU A 95 -9.46 -8.45 -7.25
CA GLU A 95 -10.93 -8.61 -7.18
C GLU A 95 -11.38 -10.03 -6.81
N MET A 96 -10.44 -10.96 -6.64
CA MET A 96 -10.72 -12.35 -6.31
C MET A 96 -10.02 -12.77 -5.01
N PRO A 97 -10.76 -13.42 -4.09
CA PRO A 97 -10.17 -13.92 -2.86
C PRO A 97 -9.09 -14.96 -3.14
N GLY A 98 -8.20 -15.13 -2.17
CA GLY A 98 -7.16 -16.13 -2.23
C GLY A 98 -7.70 -17.55 -2.15
N ASN A 99 -7.21 -18.44 -3.03
CA ASN A 99 -7.41 -19.86 -2.81
C ASN A 99 -6.57 -20.30 -1.59
N CYS A 100 -7.16 -21.05 -0.67
CA CYS A 100 -6.54 -21.46 0.61
C CYS A 100 -6.08 -20.30 1.50
N GLU A 101 -6.64 -19.10 1.35
CA GLU A 101 -6.42 -18.00 2.28
C GLU A 101 -6.99 -18.35 3.66
N PRO A 102 -6.24 -18.15 4.76
CA PRO A 102 -6.76 -18.45 6.09
C PRO A 102 -7.73 -17.39 6.60
N GLY A 103 -8.93 -17.82 6.98
CA GLY A 103 -9.95 -17.00 7.63
C GLY A 103 -10.95 -16.39 6.64
N GLU A 104 -11.44 -15.19 6.95
CA GLU A 104 -12.38 -14.47 6.08
C GLU A 104 -11.72 -14.13 4.73
N PRO A 105 -12.47 -14.24 3.62
CA PRO A 105 -11.96 -13.93 2.29
C PRO A 105 -11.57 -12.45 2.19
N THR A 106 -10.39 -12.17 1.64
CA THR A 106 -9.95 -10.79 1.37
C THR A 106 -9.87 -10.53 -0.12
N TYR A 107 -10.47 -9.43 -0.56
CA TYR A 107 -10.37 -8.91 -1.91
C TYR A 107 -10.73 -7.43 -1.91
N VAL A 108 -10.44 -6.77 -3.02
CA VAL A 108 -10.72 -5.34 -3.23
C VAL A 108 -11.48 -5.18 -4.53
N THR A 109 -12.39 -4.22 -4.61
CA THR A 109 -13.12 -3.89 -5.85
C THR A 109 -12.84 -2.44 -6.23
N LEU A 110 -13.24 -2.03 -7.43
CA LEU A 110 -13.20 -0.62 -7.82
C LEU A 110 -13.94 0.30 -6.83
N ARG A 111 -14.96 -0.21 -6.13
CA ARG A 111 -15.78 0.57 -5.18
C ARG A 111 -15.17 0.67 -3.78
N THR A 112 -14.22 -0.19 -3.46
CA THR A 112 -13.65 -0.32 -2.11
C THR A 112 -12.14 -0.08 -2.09
N ALA A 113 -11.52 0.17 -3.24
CA ALA A 113 -10.07 0.36 -3.35
C ALA A 113 -9.56 1.59 -2.58
N ASP A 114 -10.34 2.65 -2.51
CA ASP A 114 -10.06 3.87 -1.76
C ASP A 114 -9.87 3.60 -0.26
N ARG A 115 -10.61 2.63 0.30
CA ARG A 115 -10.50 2.20 1.71
C ARG A 115 -9.08 1.79 2.11
N LEU A 116 -8.28 1.28 1.18
CA LEU A 116 -6.90 0.86 1.47
C LEU A 116 -5.94 2.03 1.68
N PHE A 117 -6.39 3.26 1.39
CA PHE A 117 -5.61 4.49 1.53
C PHE A 117 -6.20 5.46 2.56
N GLU A 118 -7.23 5.05 3.30
CA GLU A 118 -7.77 5.83 4.42
C GLU A 118 -6.70 5.97 5.54
N PRO A 119 -6.73 7.04 6.35
CA PRO A 119 -5.70 7.29 7.37
C PRO A 119 -5.52 6.17 8.40
N ASP A 120 -6.57 5.39 8.66
CA ASP A 120 -6.54 4.23 9.53
C ASP A 120 -6.32 2.92 8.78
N ALA A 121 -5.96 2.93 7.50
CA ALA A 121 -5.55 1.73 6.76
C ALA A 121 -4.09 1.32 7.11
N ALA A 122 -3.58 0.29 6.44
CA ALA A 122 -2.18 -0.16 6.57
C ALA A 122 -1.28 0.40 5.46
N ALA A 123 -1.58 1.59 4.94
CA ALA A 123 -1.01 2.10 3.70
C ALA A 123 0.52 2.19 3.73
N ASP A 124 1.10 2.65 4.84
CA ASP A 124 2.55 2.81 4.98
C ASP A 124 3.28 1.46 5.05
N ASP A 125 2.80 0.54 5.88
CA ASP A 125 3.40 -0.81 5.99
C ASP A 125 3.26 -1.58 4.67
N TRP A 126 2.09 -1.46 4.03
CA TRP A 126 1.82 -2.10 2.75
C TRP A 126 2.72 -1.54 1.63
N LYS A 127 2.88 -0.21 1.59
CA LYS A 127 3.83 0.46 0.69
C LYS A 127 5.25 -0.05 0.91
N ALA A 128 5.72 -0.12 2.15
CA ALA A 128 7.08 -0.56 2.47
C ALA A 128 7.35 -1.99 1.98
N VAL A 129 6.39 -2.91 2.17
CA VAL A 129 6.47 -4.28 1.65
C VAL A 129 6.55 -4.30 0.13
N LEU A 130 5.67 -3.57 -0.55
CA LEU A 130 5.63 -3.53 -2.02
C LEU A 130 6.90 -2.92 -2.62
N GLU A 131 7.43 -1.85 -2.02
CA GLU A 131 8.69 -1.23 -2.43
C GLU A 131 9.87 -2.20 -2.21
N MET A 132 9.94 -2.88 -1.06
CA MET A 132 10.95 -3.92 -0.79
C MET A 132 10.90 -5.06 -1.82
N ILE A 133 9.71 -5.51 -2.21
CA ILE A 133 9.56 -6.53 -3.26
C ILE A 133 10.09 -6.00 -4.60
N CYS A 134 9.81 -4.74 -4.94
CA CYS A 134 10.36 -4.13 -6.16
C CYS A 134 11.90 -4.15 -6.15
N GLU A 135 12.52 -3.71 -5.05
CA GLU A 135 14.00 -3.74 -4.92
C GLU A 135 14.55 -5.16 -5.11
N LEU A 136 13.93 -6.14 -4.46
CA LEU A 136 14.37 -7.53 -4.52
C LEU A 136 14.19 -8.13 -5.92
N VAL A 137 13.05 -7.89 -6.57
CA VAL A 137 12.78 -8.41 -7.92
C VAL A 137 13.69 -7.74 -8.96
N GLU A 138 13.97 -6.44 -8.82
CA GLU A 138 14.93 -5.75 -9.69
C GLU A 138 16.36 -6.27 -9.52
N ALA A 139 16.76 -6.64 -8.30
CA ALA A 139 18.10 -7.18 -8.04
C ALA A 139 18.26 -8.67 -8.36
N LYS A 140 17.21 -9.49 -8.15
CA LYS A 140 17.31 -10.97 -8.16
C LYS A 140 16.36 -11.67 -9.13
N GLY A 141 15.52 -10.90 -9.82
CA GLY A 141 14.48 -11.40 -10.71
C GLY A 141 13.26 -11.96 -9.98
N MET A 142 12.32 -12.47 -10.77
CA MET A 142 10.99 -12.89 -10.30
C MET A 142 10.99 -14.07 -9.30
N LYS A 143 12.12 -14.78 -9.15
CA LYS A 143 12.27 -15.92 -8.21
C LYS A 143 12.22 -15.50 -6.73
N VAL A 144 12.22 -14.20 -6.45
CA VAL A 144 11.91 -13.64 -5.11
C VAL A 144 10.52 -14.06 -4.66
N LEU A 145 9.59 -14.21 -5.60
CA LEU A 145 8.26 -14.75 -5.37
C LEU A 145 8.16 -16.14 -6.00
N PRO A 146 7.57 -17.14 -5.31
CA PRO A 146 7.36 -18.44 -5.91
C PRO A 146 6.41 -18.34 -7.10
N SER A 147 6.56 -19.23 -8.09
CA SER A 147 5.80 -19.17 -9.35
C SER A 147 4.28 -19.25 -9.16
N ILE A 148 3.81 -19.87 -8.08
CA ILE A 148 2.39 -19.94 -7.73
C ILE A 148 1.76 -18.58 -7.43
N ASP A 149 2.56 -17.59 -7.02
CA ASP A 149 2.08 -16.24 -6.72
C ASP A 149 2.15 -15.30 -7.95
N HIS A 150 2.78 -15.73 -9.04
CA HIS A 150 3.03 -14.86 -10.21
C HIS A 150 1.73 -14.41 -10.89
N GLY A 151 0.75 -15.30 -11.04
CA GLY A 151 -0.58 -14.94 -11.54
C GLY A 151 -1.24 -13.84 -10.71
N ARG A 152 -1.08 -13.90 -9.38
CA ARG A 152 -1.62 -12.87 -8.49
C ARG A 152 -0.93 -11.52 -8.68
N VAL A 153 0.39 -11.49 -8.84
CA VAL A 153 1.13 -10.25 -9.17
C VAL A 153 0.67 -9.69 -10.52
N HIS A 154 0.47 -10.54 -11.52
CA HIS A 154 -0.06 -10.14 -12.82
C HIS A 154 -1.41 -9.42 -12.69
N TYR A 155 -2.37 -10.03 -11.98
CA TYR A 155 -3.70 -9.43 -11.80
C TYR A 155 -3.69 -8.21 -10.88
N PHE A 156 -2.79 -8.16 -9.90
CA PHE A 156 -2.55 -6.97 -9.09
C PHE A 156 -2.11 -5.79 -9.97
N ILE A 157 -1.08 -5.97 -10.80
CA ILE A 157 -0.60 -4.93 -11.74
C ILE A 157 -1.76 -4.48 -12.64
N LYS A 158 -2.50 -5.43 -13.21
CA LYS A 158 -3.63 -5.13 -14.10
C LYS A 158 -4.72 -4.30 -13.40
N PHE A 159 -5.04 -4.63 -12.15
CA PHE A 159 -6.08 -3.93 -11.39
C PHE A 159 -5.65 -2.51 -11.00
N TRP A 160 -4.40 -2.36 -10.51
CA TRP A 160 -3.94 -1.09 -9.94
C TRP A 160 -3.40 -0.10 -10.97
N ARG A 161 -3.01 -0.53 -12.17
CA ARG A 161 -2.42 0.34 -13.20
C ARG A 161 -3.31 1.52 -13.58
N ASP A 162 -4.61 1.28 -13.69
CA ASP A 162 -5.58 2.26 -14.21
C ASP A 162 -6.53 2.75 -13.09
N MET A 163 -6.12 2.60 -11.82
CA MET A 163 -6.96 2.91 -10.65
C MET A 163 -6.90 4.41 -10.31
N PRO A 164 -8.00 5.19 -10.46
CA PRO A 164 -7.97 6.64 -10.27
C PRO A 164 -7.68 7.08 -8.83
N VAL A 165 -7.99 6.22 -7.86
CA VAL A 165 -7.79 6.51 -6.43
C VAL A 165 -6.41 6.07 -5.93
N ALA A 166 -5.58 5.47 -6.79
CA ALA A 166 -4.27 5.00 -6.39
C ALA A 166 -3.32 6.20 -6.12
N PRO A 167 -2.63 6.22 -4.98
CA PRO A 167 -1.62 7.23 -4.70
C PRO A 167 -0.40 7.05 -5.60
N GLU A 168 0.39 8.12 -5.77
CA GLU A 168 1.57 8.13 -6.65
C GLU A 168 2.57 6.98 -6.35
N TRP A 169 2.71 6.58 -5.09
CA TRP A 169 3.59 5.47 -4.72
C TRP A 169 3.11 4.13 -5.28
N MET A 170 1.78 3.91 -5.35
CA MET A 170 1.21 2.68 -5.90
C MET A 170 1.45 2.64 -7.41
N GLU A 171 1.26 3.77 -8.10
CA GLU A 171 1.59 3.87 -9.53
C GLU A 171 3.07 3.52 -9.80
N LYS A 172 3.98 4.05 -8.95
CA LYS A 172 5.41 3.72 -9.03
C LYS A 172 5.68 2.23 -8.85
N VAL A 173 5.08 1.59 -7.83
CA VAL A 173 5.19 0.15 -7.58
C VAL A 173 4.70 -0.64 -8.80
N VAL A 174 3.49 -0.35 -9.27
CA VAL A 174 2.89 -1.05 -10.42
C VAL A 174 3.78 -0.94 -11.65
N ARG A 175 4.31 0.26 -11.94
CA ARG A 175 5.22 0.49 -13.06
C ARG A 175 6.53 -0.30 -12.93
N ARG A 176 7.08 -0.41 -11.72
CA ARG A 176 8.31 -1.19 -11.48
C ARG A 176 8.08 -2.69 -11.67
N LEU A 177 7.01 -3.21 -11.08
CA LEU A 177 6.66 -4.63 -11.22
C LEU A 177 6.27 -4.98 -12.67
N ALA A 178 5.64 -4.08 -13.42
CA ALA A 178 5.23 -4.30 -14.81
C ALA A 178 6.40 -4.46 -15.80
N LYS A 179 7.65 -4.21 -15.39
CA LYS A 179 8.84 -4.47 -16.22
C LYS A 179 9.14 -5.96 -16.41
N PHE A 180 8.53 -6.82 -15.59
CA PHE A 180 8.75 -8.26 -15.58
C PHE A 180 7.56 -9.00 -16.20
N ASP A 181 7.84 -10.13 -16.85
CA ASP A 181 6.83 -10.94 -17.54
C ASP A 181 6.11 -11.88 -16.56
N TRP A 182 5.22 -11.32 -15.73
CA TRP A 182 4.42 -12.09 -14.79
C TRP A 182 3.38 -12.94 -15.54
N PRO A 183 3.47 -14.29 -15.48
CA PRO A 183 2.49 -15.18 -16.10
C PRO A 183 1.09 -15.02 -15.50
N LYS A 184 0.08 -15.45 -16.26
CA LYS A 184 -1.36 -15.27 -15.92
C LYS A 184 -1.99 -16.42 -15.14
N TYR A 185 -1.29 -17.55 -15.00
CA TYR A 185 -1.87 -18.81 -14.53
C TYR A 185 -1.99 -18.89 -13.01
#